data_AF-A0AAV2H235-F1
#
_entry.id   AF-A0AAV2H235-F1
#
_cell.length_a   1.000
_cell.length_b   1.000
_cell.length_c   1.000
_cell.angle_alpha   90.00
_cell.angle_beta   90.00
_cell.angle_gamma   90.00
#
_symmetry.space_group_name_H-M   'P 1'
#
loop_
_entity.id
_entity.type
_entity.pdbx_description
1 polymer ?
#
loop_
_entity_poly.entity_id
_entity_poly.type
_entity_poly.pdbx_seq_one_letter_code
_entity_poly.pdbx_strand_id
1 'polypeptide(L)'
;GECQDCQNNTAGPSCEECKLGYHGDASTGCIQCPCYQPRVINETCHSENTSGVDTVVCDYCREGYDGDLCDMCEPLYSGNPLAVNGACLPCICNGNSATCDNVTGICNSC
;
A
#
# COMPACT_ATOMS: atom_id res chain seq x y z
N GLY A 1 23.06 9.20 26.39
CA GLY A 1 22.44 7.98 26.92
C GLY A 1 21.33 7.61 25.98
N GLU A 2 21.20 6.34 25.65
CA GLU A 2 20.18 5.85 24.68
C GLU A 2 18.99 5.27 25.43
N CYS A 3 17.79 5.50 24.90
CA CYS A 3 16.57 4.89 25.37
C CYS A 3 16.59 3.38 25.04
N GLN A 4 16.40 2.53 26.05
CA GLN A 4 16.48 1.07 25.90
C GLN A 4 15.15 0.43 25.51
N ASP A 5 14.01 1.08 25.79
CA ASP A 5 12.68 0.54 25.52
C ASP A 5 11.68 1.61 25.08
N CYS A 6 11.68 1.88 23.77
CA CYS A 6 10.82 2.86 23.15
C CYS A 6 9.35 2.42 23.11
N GLN A 7 8.50 3.21 23.75
CA GLN A 7 7.04 3.01 23.83
C GLN A 7 6.32 3.64 22.62
N ASN A 8 5.00 3.47 22.52
CA ASN A 8 4.17 4.11 21.48
C ASN A 8 4.64 3.85 20.04
N ASN A 9 5.19 2.66 19.79
CA ASN A 9 5.71 2.23 18.49
C ASN A 9 6.79 3.16 17.92
N THR A 10 7.59 3.76 18.80
CA THR A 10 8.75 4.57 18.42
C THR A 10 10.05 3.74 18.40
N ALA A 11 11.06 4.25 17.73
CA ALA A 11 12.38 3.68 17.55
C ALA A 11 13.43 4.80 17.52
N GLY A 12 14.70 4.40 17.48
CA GLY A 12 15.84 5.32 17.49
C GLY A 12 16.47 5.50 18.88
N PRO A 13 17.68 6.06 18.95
CA PRO A 13 18.42 6.22 20.22
C PRO A 13 17.70 7.07 21.26
N SER A 14 16.83 7.98 20.82
CA SER A 14 16.04 8.89 21.64
C SER A 14 14.54 8.66 21.51
N CYS A 15 14.11 7.56 20.87
CA CYS A 15 12.71 7.27 20.52
C CYS A 15 12.07 8.35 19.64
N GLU A 16 12.86 8.91 18.73
CA GLU A 16 12.53 10.06 17.87
C GLU A 16 11.97 9.65 16.50
N GLU A 17 11.99 8.36 16.18
CA GLU A 17 11.50 7.81 14.92
C GLU A 17 10.33 6.86 15.17
N CYS A 18 9.55 6.55 14.14
CA CYS A 18 8.57 5.47 14.20
C CYS A 18 9.22 4.12 13.90
N LYS A 19 8.73 3.05 14.54
CA LYS A 19 9.10 1.68 14.18
C LYS A 19 8.73 1.41 12.73
N LEU A 20 9.44 0.48 12.09
CA LEU A 20 9.07 -0.04 10.77
C LEU A 20 7.62 -0.54 10.80
N GLY A 21 6.81 -0.16 9.81
CA GLY A 21 5.38 -0.45 9.82
C GLY A 21 4.50 0.64 10.42
N TYR A 22 5.09 1.74 10.90
CA TYR A 22 4.38 2.84 11.55
C TYR A 22 4.78 4.20 10.98
N HIS A 23 3.85 5.16 11.02
CA HIS A 23 4.04 6.53 10.58
C HIS A 23 3.45 7.54 11.59
N GLY A 24 3.71 8.83 11.38
CA GLY A 24 3.21 9.93 12.21
C GLY A 24 4.30 10.64 13.00
N ASP A 25 3.92 11.27 14.12
CA ASP A 25 4.84 12.01 14.99
C ASP A 25 5.22 11.17 16.22
N ALA A 26 6.49 10.78 16.30
CA ALA A 26 7.05 10.00 17.41
C ALA A 26 6.85 10.66 18.78
N SER A 27 6.72 11.98 18.84
CA SER A 27 6.46 12.73 20.08
C SER A 27 5.07 12.49 20.65
N THR A 28 4.10 12.19 19.79
CA THR A 28 2.71 11.91 20.16
C THR A 28 2.36 10.42 20.13
N GLY A 29 3.16 9.63 19.39
CA GLY A 29 3.01 8.20 19.21
C GLY A 29 2.74 7.84 17.75
N CYS A 30 3.24 6.67 17.34
CA CYS A 30 3.18 6.24 15.96
C CYS A 30 1.98 5.32 15.69
N ILE A 31 1.39 5.50 14.52
CA ILE A 31 0.20 4.77 14.04
C ILE A 31 0.65 3.73 13.01
N GLN A 32 0.06 2.53 13.07
CA GLN A 32 0.40 1.47 12.13
C GLN A 32 -0.05 1.85 10.71
N CYS A 33 0.79 1.56 9.73
CA CYS A 33 0.48 1.76 8.32
C CYS A 33 -0.77 0.96 7.92
N PRO A 34 -1.79 1.60 7.30
CA PRO A 34 -3.04 0.94 6.91
C PRO A 34 -2.91 0.15 5.58
N CYS A 35 -1.72 -0.38 5.29
CA CYS A 35 -1.42 -1.09 4.05
C CYS A 35 -2.00 -2.51 4.05
N TYR A 36 -2.63 -2.93 2.95
CA TYR A 36 -3.24 -4.25 2.86
C TYR A 36 -2.19 -5.35 2.63
N GLN A 37 -2.00 -6.22 3.61
CA GLN A 37 -1.22 -7.45 3.42
C GLN A 37 -2.06 -8.54 2.74
N PRO A 38 -1.46 -9.40 1.88
CA PRO A 38 -0.05 -9.47 1.51
C PRO A 38 0.27 -8.64 0.24
N ARG A 39 -0.40 -7.51 0.00
CA ARG A 39 -0.31 -6.71 -1.25
C ARG A 39 0.83 -5.71 -1.26
N VAL A 40 1.57 -5.62 -0.16
CA VAL A 40 2.78 -4.81 -0.04
C VAL A 40 4.03 -5.68 0.09
N ILE A 41 5.17 -5.14 -0.34
CA ILE A 41 6.48 -5.80 -0.21
C ILE A 41 6.98 -5.68 1.24
N ASN A 42 6.79 -4.52 1.84
CA ASN A 42 7.06 -4.22 3.24
C ASN A 42 5.90 -3.39 3.80
N GLU A 43 5.86 -3.19 5.11
CA GLU A 43 4.77 -2.45 5.77
C GLU A 43 5.06 -0.94 5.85
N THR A 44 5.98 -0.38 5.06
CA THR A 44 6.33 1.04 5.18
C THR A 44 5.34 1.93 4.42
N CYS A 45 5.07 3.09 5.01
CA CYS A 45 4.19 4.10 4.45
C CYS A 45 4.64 5.49 4.90
N HIS A 46 4.19 6.51 4.17
CA HIS A 46 4.37 7.90 4.53
C HIS A 46 3.06 8.68 4.43
N SER A 47 3.01 9.84 5.08
CA SER A 47 1.91 10.78 4.91
C SER A 47 2.20 11.69 3.73
N GLU A 48 1.24 11.79 2.81
CA GLU A 48 1.29 12.69 1.67
C GLU A 48 0.21 13.77 1.82
N ASN A 49 0.57 15.03 1.57
CA ASN A 49 -0.41 16.12 1.57
C ASN A 49 -0.71 16.51 0.12
N THR A 50 -1.86 16.08 -0.38
CA THR A 50 -2.31 16.39 -1.73
C THR A 50 -3.49 17.35 -1.65
N SER A 51 -3.27 18.57 -2.14
CA SER A 51 -4.29 19.64 -2.15
C SER A 51 -4.90 19.94 -0.77
N GLY A 52 -4.10 19.85 0.31
CA GLY A 52 -4.55 20.11 1.68
C GLY A 52 -5.26 18.95 2.36
N VAL A 53 -5.26 17.76 1.75
CA VAL A 53 -5.73 16.52 2.35
C VAL A 53 -4.53 15.66 2.70
N ASP A 54 -4.40 15.28 3.98
CA ASP A 54 -3.39 14.32 4.42
C ASP A 54 -3.90 12.90 4.15
N THR A 55 -3.21 12.18 3.27
CA THR A 55 -3.42 10.76 3.01
C THR A 55 -2.20 9.97 3.49
N VAL A 56 -2.37 8.65 3.62
CA VAL A 56 -1.27 7.74 3.92
C VAL A 56 -1.04 6.88 2.69
N VAL A 57 0.18 6.87 2.20
CA VAL A 57 0.59 6.18 0.99
C VAL A 57 1.58 5.07 1.37
N CYS A 58 1.28 3.85 0.98
CA CYS A 58 2.14 2.69 1.10
C CYS A 58 3.28 2.79 0.10
N ASP A 59 4.51 2.62 0.56
CA ASP A 59 5.69 2.93 -0.28
C ASP A 59 5.92 1.89 -1.38
N TYR A 60 5.51 0.63 -1.15
CA TYR A 60 5.86 -0.50 -2.00
C TYR A 60 4.71 -1.50 -2.17
N CYS A 61 3.84 -1.25 -3.15
CA CYS A 61 2.88 -2.25 -3.61
C CYS A 61 3.59 -3.43 -4.30
N ARG A 62 3.03 -4.63 -4.15
CA ARG A 62 3.44 -5.80 -4.91
C ARG A 62 2.97 -5.68 -6.35
N GLU A 63 3.64 -6.40 -7.23
CA GLU A 63 3.28 -6.50 -8.64
C GLU A 63 1.78 -6.79 -8.84
N GLY A 64 1.15 -6.00 -9.71
CA GLY A 64 -0.27 -6.07 -10.01
C GLY A 64 -1.19 -5.28 -9.07
N TYR A 65 -0.67 -4.70 -7.99
CA TYR A 65 -1.42 -3.84 -7.07
C TYR A 65 -0.93 -2.40 -7.17
N ASP A 66 -1.86 -1.47 -6.99
CA ASP A 66 -1.64 -0.03 -7.09
C ASP A 66 -2.60 0.73 -6.15
N GLY A 67 -2.48 2.05 -6.10
CA GLY A 67 -3.23 2.95 -5.22
C GLY A 67 -2.52 3.22 -3.89
N ASP A 68 -2.94 4.27 -3.21
CA ASP A 68 -2.33 4.74 -1.96
C ASP A 68 -2.19 3.63 -0.92
N LEU A 69 -3.13 2.68 -0.87
CA LEU A 69 -3.11 1.56 0.08
C LEU A 69 -2.83 0.20 -0.57
N CYS A 70 -2.41 0.18 -1.84
CA CYS A 70 -2.31 -1.04 -2.65
C CYS A 70 -3.65 -1.80 -2.73
N ASP A 71 -4.73 -1.03 -2.84
CA ASP A 71 -6.13 -1.45 -2.81
C ASP A 71 -6.80 -1.43 -4.19
N MET A 72 -6.04 -1.09 -5.22
CA MET A 72 -6.45 -1.14 -6.62
C MET A 72 -5.56 -2.09 -7.41
N CYS A 73 -6.00 -2.46 -8.61
CA CYS A 73 -5.17 -3.21 -9.54
C CYS A 73 -4.39 -2.26 -10.45
N GLU A 74 -3.10 -2.55 -10.63
CA GLU A 74 -2.23 -1.87 -11.58
C GLU A 74 -2.80 -2.00 -13.01
N PRO A 75 -2.49 -1.08 -13.94
CA PRO A 75 -2.75 -1.31 -15.36
C PRO A 75 -2.27 -2.70 -15.80
N LEU A 76 -3.03 -3.33 -16.72
CA LEU A 76 -2.81 -4.72 -17.19
C LEU A 76 -3.22 -5.81 -16.18
N TYR A 77 -3.75 -5.45 -15.02
CA TYR A 77 -4.35 -6.37 -14.06
C TYR A 77 -5.85 -6.09 -13.87
N SER A 78 -6.59 -7.08 -13.41
CA SER A 78 -8.01 -6.98 -13.13
C SER A 78 -8.44 -7.78 -11.90
N GLY A 79 -9.51 -7.34 -11.27
CA GLY A 79 -10.13 -8.00 -10.13
C GLY A 79 -10.60 -6.98 -9.09
N ASN A 80 -11.01 -7.51 -7.93
CA ASN A 80 -11.32 -6.69 -6.78
C ASN A 80 -10.46 -7.17 -5.61
N PRO A 81 -9.34 -6.49 -5.30
CA PRO A 81 -8.46 -6.94 -4.23
C PRO A 81 -9.16 -6.80 -2.87
N LEU A 82 -10.07 -5.84 -2.66
CA LEU A 82 -10.79 -5.66 -1.40
C LEU A 82 -11.89 -6.72 -1.13
N ALA A 83 -12.23 -7.55 -2.11
CA ALA A 83 -13.15 -8.66 -1.91
C ALA A 83 -12.54 -9.76 -1.00
N VAL A 84 -13.40 -10.58 -0.37
CA VAL A 84 -12.93 -11.75 0.39
C VAL A 84 -12.23 -12.72 -0.56
N ASN A 85 -10.97 -13.03 -0.28
CA ASN A 85 -10.06 -13.77 -1.18
C ASN A 85 -9.88 -13.12 -2.57
N GLY A 86 -10.15 -11.82 -2.65
CA GLY A 86 -9.92 -11.00 -3.84
C GLY A 86 -8.44 -10.81 -4.11
N ALA A 87 -8.10 -10.68 -5.39
CA ALA A 87 -6.75 -10.44 -5.86
C ALA A 87 -6.78 -9.71 -7.20
N CYS A 88 -5.65 -9.11 -7.56
CA CYS A 88 -5.41 -8.61 -8.90
C CYS A 88 -4.72 -9.69 -9.73
N LEU A 89 -5.29 -10.01 -10.90
CA LEU A 89 -4.78 -11.02 -11.82
C LEU A 89 -4.45 -10.38 -13.16
N PRO A 90 -3.35 -10.81 -13.84
CA PRO A 90 -3.01 -10.29 -15.16
C PRO A 90 -4.15 -10.45 -16.15
N CYS A 91 -4.34 -9.45 -17.03
CA CYS A 91 -5.26 -9.53 -18.15
C CYS A 91 -4.81 -10.66 -19.11
N ILE A 92 -5.71 -11.61 -19.40
CA ILE A 92 -5.45 -12.70 -20.34
C ILE A 92 -6.27 -12.49 -21.62
N CYS A 93 -5.70 -11.73 -22.56
CA CYS A 93 -6.35 -11.38 -23.82
C CYS A 93 -5.80 -12.10 -25.06
N ASN A 94 -4.99 -13.15 -24.88
CA ASN A 94 -4.47 -14.02 -25.95
C ASN A 94 -3.86 -13.28 -27.16
N GLY A 95 -3.24 -12.11 -26.92
CA GLY A 95 -2.61 -11.30 -27.96
C GLY A 95 -3.52 -10.27 -28.65
N ASN A 96 -4.82 -10.22 -28.33
CA ASN A 96 -5.75 -9.24 -28.92
C ASN A 96 -5.66 -7.87 -28.24
N SER A 97 -5.24 -7.84 -26.97
CA SER A 97 -5.03 -6.61 -26.20
C SER A 97 -3.98 -6.85 -25.11
N ALA A 98 -3.31 -5.78 -24.69
CA ALA A 98 -2.54 -5.79 -23.46
C ALA A 98 -3.40 -5.41 -22.24
N THR A 99 -4.45 -4.62 -22.45
CA THR A 99 -5.30 -4.08 -21.38
C THR A 99 -6.68 -4.75 -21.35
N CYS A 100 -7.24 -4.82 -20.15
CA CYS A 100 -8.60 -5.23 -19.90
C CYS A 100 -9.25 -4.29 -18.88
N ASP A 101 -10.57 -4.39 -18.75
CA ASP A 101 -11.31 -3.72 -17.70
C ASP A 101 -10.81 -4.17 -16.32
N ASN A 102 -10.50 -3.20 -15.46
CA ASN A 102 -9.78 -3.44 -14.21
C ASN A 102 -10.61 -4.16 -13.14
N VAL A 103 -11.92 -4.32 -13.32
CA VAL A 103 -12.80 -5.08 -12.41
C VAL A 103 -13.21 -6.41 -13.01
N THR A 104 -13.66 -6.41 -14.26
CA THR A 104 -14.25 -7.57 -14.92
C THR A 104 -13.25 -8.44 -15.68
N GLY A 105 -12.08 -7.88 -16.04
CA GLY A 105 -11.08 -8.57 -16.83
C GLY A 105 -11.40 -8.67 -18.33
N ILE A 106 -12.46 -8.00 -18.81
CA ILE A 106 -12.86 -8.02 -20.21
C ILE A 106 -11.87 -7.20 -21.05
N CYS A 107 -11.35 -7.80 -22.12
CA CYS A 107 -10.36 -7.16 -23.00
C CYS A 107 -10.92 -5.93 -23.72
N ASN A 108 -10.16 -4.84 -23.71
CA ASN A 108 -10.59 -3.55 -24.29
C ASN A 108 -10.48 -3.48 -25.83
N SER A 109 -10.02 -4.55 -26.49
CA SER A 109 -9.94 -4.66 -27.95
C SER A 109 -10.14 -6.12 -28.34
N CYS A 110 -11.15 -6.37 -29.18
CA CYS A 110 -11.53 -7.67 -29.70
C CYS A 110 -10.80 -7.98 -31.01
#